data_AF-A0A7S4UUW6-F1
#
_entry.id   AF-A0A7S4UUW6-F1
#
_cell.length_a   1.000
_cell.length_b   1.000
_cell.length_c   1.000
_cell.angle_alpha   90.00
_cell.angle_beta   90.00
_cell.angle_gamma   90.00
#
_symmetry.space_group_name_H-M   'P 1'
#
loop_
_entity.id
_entity.type
_entity.pdbx_description
1 polymer ?
#
loop_
_entity_poly.entity_id
_entity_poly.type
_entity_poly.pdbx_seq_one_letter_code
_entity_poly.pdbx_strand_id
1 'polypeptide(L)'
;DRSIAAKRFPSMRDRITNAINLKDGSSRCRPAAISAYEGAMPTMETWWIAWKKFMFHEHLEVLDSSETGPSLVCNLLSPLLRSKYPAVTIEEEEISVPLQILCLAILDAIFLFILFTAGPTTWQDVRMSLCKALVYDK
;
A
#
# COMPACT_ATOMS: atom_id res chain seq x y z
N ASP A 1 17.90 19.35 -0.44
CA ASP A 1 16.98 19.33 0.71
C ASP A 1 17.36 18.13 1.60
N ARG A 2 17.43 18.30 2.92
CA ARG A 2 17.55 17.15 3.88
C ARG A 2 16.25 16.31 3.88
N SER A 3 15.30 16.72 3.03
CA SER A 3 14.05 16.15 2.57
C SER A 3 13.82 14.68 2.76
N ILE A 4 14.81 13.78 2.69
CA ILE A 4 14.67 12.31 2.63
C ILE A 4 14.32 11.59 3.96
N ALA A 5 13.61 12.27 4.85
CA ALA A 5 12.36 11.63 5.32
C ALA A 5 11.47 11.20 4.10
N ALA A 6 11.59 11.90 2.98
CA ALA A 6 11.07 11.75 1.62
C ALA A 6 11.36 10.43 0.86
N LYS A 7 11.87 9.39 1.52
CA LYS A 7 11.63 8.00 1.04
C LYS A 7 11.03 7.09 2.11
N ARG A 8 10.94 7.48 3.38
CA ARG A 8 10.74 6.55 4.49
C ARG A 8 9.27 6.28 4.80
N PHE A 9 8.43 7.30 4.74
CA PHE A 9 6.99 7.16 4.97
C PHE A 9 6.33 6.29 3.89
N PRO A 10 6.50 6.58 2.59
CA PRO A 10 5.92 5.74 1.55
C PRO A 10 6.80 4.55 1.13
N SER A 11 8.12 4.68 0.88
CA SER A 11 8.84 3.64 0.11
C SER A 11 9.12 2.35 0.88
N MET A 12 9.34 2.41 2.19
CA MET A 12 9.55 1.19 3.00
C MET A 12 8.23 0.49 3.34
N ARG A 13 7.12 1.23 3.38
CA ARG A 13 5.80 0.71 3.72
C ARG A 13 4.99 0.28 2.51
N ASP A 14 5.32 0.83 1.34
CA ASP A 14 4.98 0.26 0.05
C ASP A 14 5.44 -1.21 -0.02
N ARG A 15 6.70 -1.52 0.34
CA ARG A 15 7.20 -2.91 0.37
C ARG A 15 6.41 -3.85 1.29
N ILE A 16 5.77 -3.33 2.33
CA ILE A 16 5.01 -4.13 3.30
C ILE A 16 3.59 -4.35 2.83
N THR A 17 2.95 -3.32 2.27
CA THR A 17 1.51 -3.33 1.97
C THR A 17 1.21 -3.56 0.49
N ASN A 18 2.19 -3.42 -0.42
CA ASN A 18 1.98 -3.57 -1.85
C ASN A 18 1.54 -5.00 -2.23
N ALA A 19 2.19 -6.00 -1.64
CA ALA A 19 1.83 -7.41 -1.75
C ALA A 19 2.17 -8.12 -0.42
N ILE A 20 1.15 -8.66 0.24
CA ILE A 20 1.26 -9.37 1.52
C ILE A 20 1.07 -10.85 1.25
N ASN A 21 2.12 -11.65 1.51
CA ASN A 21 2.04 -13.11 1.40
C ASN A 21 1.27 -13.68 2.59
N LEU A 22 0.28 -14.52 2.30
CA LEU A 22 -0.58 -15.15 3.30
C LEU A 22 -0.14 -16.59 3.59
N LYS A 23 -0.57 -17.11 4.74
CA LYS A 23 -0.28 -18.49 5.18
C LYS A 23 -0.86 -19.56 4.23
N ASP A 24 -1.93 -19.25 3.51
CA ASP A 24 -2.54 -20.14 2.53
C ASP A 24 -1.78 -20.19 1.18
N GLY A 25 -0.65 -19.48 1.07
CA GLY A 25 0.16 -19.40 -0.15
C GLY A 25 -0.34 -18.36 -1.16
N SER A 26 -1.48 -17.72 -0.90
CA SER A 26 -1.97 -16.60 -1.72
C SER A 26 -1.29 -15.28 -1.34
N SER A 27 -1.51 -14.26 -2.16
CA SER A 27 -1.04 -12.89 -1.89
C SER A 27 -2.21 -11.92 -1.89
N ARG A 28 -2.18 -10.96 -0.97
CA ARG A 28 -3.11 -9.83 -0.95
C ARG A 28 -2.40 -8.55 -1.33
N CYS A 29 -2.86 -7.94 -2.43
CA CYS A 29 -2.27 -6.70 -2.94
C CYS A 29 -3.13 -5.50 -2.57
N ARG A 30 -2.49 -4.41 -2.17
CA ARG A 30 -3.16 -3.13 -1.89
C ARG A 30 -3.79 -2.55 -3.16
N PRO A 31 -4.99 -1.93 -3.10
CA PRO A 31 -5.57 -1.19 -4.23
C PRO A 31 -4.69 0.01 -4.63
N ALA A 32 -3.78 -0.20 -5.59
CA ALA A 32 -2.84 0.81 -6.05
C ALA A 32 -2.48 0.56 -7.51
N ALA A 33 -2.14 1.63 -8.24
CA ALA A 33 -1.72 1.54 -9.64
C ALA A 33 -0.48 0.65 -9.84
N ILE A 34 0.42 0.63 -8.85
CA ILE A 34 1.72 -0.04 -8.88
C ILE A 34 1.71 -1.47 -8.30
N SER A 35 0.56 -1.95 -7.82
CA SER A 35 0.41 -3.29 -7.26
C SER A 35 -0.24 -4.26 -8.24
N ALA A 36 -0.15 -5.55 -7.96
CA ALA A 36 -0.92 -6.61 -8.64
C ALA A 36 -2.33 -6.78 -8.04
N TYR A 37 -2.98 -5.71 -7.63
CA TYR A 37 -4.37 -5.75 -7.16
C TYR A 37 -5.34 -6.16 -8.29
N GLU A 38 -6.08 -7.24 -8.07
CA GLU A 38 -6.99 -7.84 -9.06
C GLU A 38 -8.28 -7.04 -9.29
N GLY A 39 -8.67 -6.22 -8.31
CA GLY A 39 -9.91 -5.47 -8.36
C GLY A 39 -9.87 -4.29 -9.35
N ALA A 40 -11.05 -3.89 -9.78
CA ALA A 40 -11.22 -2.73 -10.63
C ALA A 40 -11.10 -1.42 -9.83
N MET A 41 -10.48 -0.40 -10.42
CA MET A 41 -10.36 0.96 -9.87
C MET A 41 -10.83 2.00 -10.92
N PRO A 42 -12.10 1.95 -11.37
CA PRO A 42 -12.57 2.79 -12.48
C PRO A 42 -12.67 4.27 -12.14
N THR A 43 -12.77 4.61 -10.84
CA THR A 43 -12.87 6.01 -10.38
C THR A 43 -12.07 6.21 -9.08
N MET A 44 -11.73 7.46 -8.76
CA MET A 44 -11.13 7.81 -7.47
C MET A 44 -12.02 7.40 -6.28
N GLU A 45 -13.34 7.49 -6.41
CA GLU A 45 -14.27 7.13 -5.34
C GLU A 45 -14.27 5.62 -5.05
N THR A 46 -14.41 4.81 -6.10
CA THR A 46 -14.39 3.35 -5.98
C THR A 46 -13.05 2.84 -5.47
N TRP A 47 -11.94 3.43 -5.95
CA TRP A 47 -10.61 3.18 -5.40
C TRP A 47 -10.54 3.51 -3.91
N TRP A 48 -11.01 4.70 -3.49
CA TRP A 48 -10.89 5.12 -2.09
C TRP A 48 -11.67 4.21 -1.13
N ILE A 49 -12.84 3.72 -1.56
CA ILE A 49 -13.61 2.73 -0.80
C ILE A 49 -12.80 1.43 -0.66
N ALA A 50 -12.24 0.92 -1.75
CA ALA A 50 -11.42 -0.30 -1.74
C ALA A 50 -10.17 -0.12 -0.87
N TRP A 51 -9.47 1.01 -1.00
CA TRP A 51 -8.25 1.32 -0.25
C TRP A 51 -8.51 1.38 1.26
N LYS A 52 -9.58 2.05 1.70
CA LYS A 52 -9.98 2.09 3.13
C LYS A 52 -10.40 0.72 3.65
N LYS A 53 -11.11 -0.07 2.84
CA LYS A 53 -11.47 -1.45 3.20
C LYS A 53 -10.21 -2.27 3.44
N PHE A 54 -9.28 -2.25 2.48
CA PHE A 54 -8.00 -2.93 2.59
C PHE A 54 -7.22 -2.51 3.84
N MET A 55 -7.02 -1.20 4.05
CA MET A 55 -6.16 -0.72 5.14
C MET A 55 -6.76 -0.90 6.54
N PHE A 56 -8.08 -0.70 6.69
CA PHE A 56 -8.72 -0.57 8.02
C PHE A 56 -9.75 -1.64 8.35
N HIS A 57 -10.08 -2.54 7.43
CA HIS A 57 -11.11 -3.58 7.67
C HIS A 57 -10.63 -5.00 7.37
N GLU A 58 -9.64 -5.17 6.49
CA GLU A 58 -9.12 -6.50 6.17
C GLU A 58 -8.19 -7.04 7.26
N HIS A 59 -8.48 -8.26 7.69
CA HIS A 59 -7.67 -9.02 8.64
C HIS A 59 -6.99 -10.15 7.88
N LEU A 60 -5.67 -10.22 7.95
CA LEU A 60 -4.86 -11.11 7.14
C LEU A 60 -4.01 -12.04 8.01
N GLU A 61 -3.99 -13.33 7.66
CA GLU A 61 -3.06 -14.30 8.23
C GLU A 61 -1.74 -14.25 7.45
N VAL A 62 -0.84 -13.38 7.88
CA VAL A 62 0.43 -13.14 7.19
C VAL A 62 1.41 -14.31 7.40
N LEU A 63 2.06 -14.75 6.33
CA LEU A 63 2.94 -15.93 6.31
C LEU A 63 4.08 -15.83 7.33
N ASP A 64 4.79 -14.70 7.38
CA ASP A 64 5.97 -14.48 8.22
C ASP A 64 5.66 -13.70 9.52
N SER A 65 4.40 -13.65 9.95
CA SER A 65 4.04 -12.96 11.19
C SER A 65 4.34 -13.81 12.42
N SER A 66 4.99 -13.21 13.41
CA SER A 66 5.16 -13.79 14.75
C SER A 66 3.87 -13.79 15.57
N GLU A 67 2.83 -13.08 15.12
CA GLU A 67 1.54 -13.04 15.79
C GLU A 67 0.71 -14.28 15.48
N THR A 68 0.09 -14.86 16.51
CA THR A 68 -0.88 -15.94 16.37
C THR A 68 -2.25 -15.37 15.99
N GLY A 69 -2.55 -15.37 14.69
CA GLY A 69 -3.88 -15.09 14.15
C GLY A 69 -3.91 -14.00 13.06
N PRO A 70 -5.10 -13.65 12.56
CA PRO A 70 -5.27 -12.57 11.59
C PRO A 70 -4.98 -11.19 12.20
N SER A 71 -4.18 -10.37 11.52
CA SER A 71 -3.88 -8.99 11.94
C SER A 71 -4.48 -8.01 10.94
N LEU A 72 -4.98 -6.88 11.44
CA LEU A 72 -5.47 -5.80 10.59
C LEU A 72 -4.32 -5.21 9.76
N VAL A 73 -4.55 -4.91 8.48
CA VAL A 73 -3.49 -4.47 7.56
C VAL A 73 -2.72 -3.26 8.09
N CYS A 74 -3.40 -2.23 8.63
CA CYS A 74 -2.72 -1.06 9.17
C CYS A 74 -1.79 -1.38 10.36
N ASN A 75 -2.05 -2.47 11.10
CA ASN A 75 -1.21 -2.89 12.22
C ASN A 75 0.08 -3.58 11.75
N LEU A 76 0.17 -3.96 10.47
CA LEU A 76 1.42 -4.47 9.88
C LEU A 76 2.47 -3.35 9.71
N LEU A 77 2.04 -2.09 9.81
CA LEU A 77 2.94 -0.94 9.76
C LEU A 77 3.56 -0.72 11.14
N SER A 78 4.90 -0.77 11.20
CA SER A 78 5.61 -0.48 12.45
C SER A 78 5.76 1.04 12.67
N PRO A 79 5.93 1.49 13.92
CA PRO A 79 6.34 2.85 14.21
C PRO A 79 7.70 3.20 13.57
N LEU A 80 7.91 4.48 13.25
CA LEU A 80 9.20 5.01 12.84
C LEU A 80 9.94 5.53 14.07
N LEU A 81 10.87 4.72 14.58
CA LEU A 81 11.60 5.08 15.79
C LEU A 81 12.73 6.08 15.51
N ARG A 82 12.87 7.11 16.34
CA ARG A 82 13.96 8.10 16.30
C ARG A 82 15.32 7.48 16.51
N SER A 83 15.38 6.42 17.32
CA SER A 83 16.60 5.62 17.53
C SER A 83 17.17 5.09 16.21
N LYS A 84 16.29 4.77 15.25
CA LYS A 84 16.65 4.32 13.90
C LYS A 84 16.70 5.47 12.90
N TYR A 85 15.91 6.51 13.12
CA TYR A 85 15.72 7.64 12.22
C TYR A 85 15.83 8.98 12.97
N PRO A 86 17.06 9.49 13.24
CA PRO A 86 17.25 10.67 14.09
C PRO A 86 16.63 11.98 13.58
N ALA A 87 16.25 12.03 12.29
CA ALA A 87 15.58 13.17 11.67
C ALA A 87 14.06 13.23 11.96
N VAL A 88 13.48 12.14 12.47
CA VAL A 88 12.07 12.11 12.90
C VAL A 88 11.95 12.95 14.17
N THR A 89 10.98 13.86 14.18
CA THR A 89 10.62 14.65 15.37
C THR A 89 9.92 13.77 16.41
N ILE A 90 9.80 14.27 17.65
CA ILE A 90 9.11 13.50 18.71
C ILE A 90 7.65 13.28 18.31
N GLU A 91 7.03 14.34 17.80
CA GLU A 91 5.66 14.36 17.33
C GLU A 91 5.48 13.38 16.16
N GLU A 92 6.37 13.39 15.16
CA GLU A 92 6.30 12.45 14.04
C GLU A 92 6.51 11.00 14.47
N GLU A 93 7.31 10.72 15.50
CA GLU A 93 7.48 9.37 16.04
C GLU A 93 6.17 8.87 16.67
N GLU A 94 5.54 9.71 17.49
CA GLU A 94 4.26 9.43 18.17
C GLU A 94 3.13 9.13 17.19
N ILE A 95 3.03 9.89 16.10
CA ILE A 95 1.99 9.70 15.06
C ILE A 95 2.54 9.04 13.80
N SER A 96 3.65 8.32 13.89
CA SER A 96 4.35 7.80 12.71
C SER A 96 3.50 6.83 11.89
N VAL A 97 2.72 5.95 12.53
CA VAL A 97 1.84 5.00 11.81
C VAL A 97 0.74 5.70 11.02
N PRO A 98 -0.12 6.55 11.61
CA PRO A 98 -1.14 7.26 10.83
C PRO A 98 -0.54 8.19 9.76
N LEU A 99 0.63 8.81 10.02
CA LEU A 99 1.33 9.60 9.01
C LEU A 99 1.80 8.74 7.83
N GLN A 100 2.32 7.54 8.08
CA GLN A 100 2.67 6.58 7.03
C GLN A 100 1.46 6.20 6.18
N ILE A 101 0.33 5.88 6.82
CA ILE A 101 -0.93 5.54 6.15
C ILE A 101 -1.39 6.70 5.25
N LEU A 102 -1.37 7.93 5.77
CA LEU A 102 -1.76 9.11 5.01
C LEU A 102 -0.85 9.35 3.80
N CYS A 103 0.48 9.28 3.99
CA CYS A 103 1.44 9.44 2.90
C CYS A 103 1.27 8.37 1.82
N LEU A 104 0.98 7.12 2.20
CA LEU A 104 0.69 6.03 1.26
C LEU A 104 -0.59 6.31 0.46
N ALA A 105 -1.68 6.71 1.12
CA ALA A 105 -2.93 7.05 0.44
C ALA A 105 -2.74 8.19 -0.57
N ILE A 106 -2.03 9.25 -0.18
CA ILE A 106 -1.75 10.39 -1.05
C ILE A 106 -0.93 9.96 -2.26
N LEU A 107 0.10 9.14 -2.07
CA LEU A 107 0.94 8.67 -3.17
C LEU A 107 0.13 7.81 -4.16
N ASP A 108 -0.66 6.87 -3.66
CA ASP A 108 -1.51 6.02 -4.48
C ASP A 108 -2.55 6.86 -5.26
N ALA A 109 -3.15 7.86 -4.61
CA ALA A 109 -4.06 8.82 -5.24
C ALA A 109 -3.39 9.60 -6.38
N ILE A 110 -2.16 10.08 -6.18
CA ILE A 110 -1.41 10.82 -7.19
C ILE A 110 -1.17 9.95 -8.43
N PHE A 111 -0.76 8.69 -8.24
CA PHE A 111 -0.56 7.78 -9.38
C PHE A 111 -1.86 7.51 -10.14
N LEU A 112 -2.96 7.27 -9.44
CA LEU A 112 -4.25 7.06 -10.08
C LEU A 112 -4.73 8.31 -10.81
N PHE A 113 -4.57 9.49 -10.22
CA PHE A 113 -4.91 10.75 -10.86
C PHE A 113 -4.14 10.95 -12.17
N ILE A 114 -2.83 10.66 -12.18
CA ILE A 114 -2.00 10.73 -13.38
C ILE A 114 -2.54 9.76 -14.45
N LEU A 115 -2.89 8.53 -14.08
CA LEU A 115 -3.39 7.51 -15.02
C LEU A 115 -4.78 7.83 -15.56
N PHE A 116 -5.69 8.33 -14.70
CA PHE A 116 -7.00 8.83 -15.14
C PHE A 116 -6.87 10.00 -16.11
N THR A 117 -5.84 10.83 -15.96
CA THR A 117 -5.58 11.95 -16.87
C THR A 117 -4.95 11.48 -18.18
N ALA A 118 -3.95 10.58 -18.12
CA ALA A 118 -3.17 10.16 -19.27
C ALA A 118 -3.84 9.08 -20.15
N GLY A 119 -4.68 8.23 -19.56
CA GLY A 119 -5.28 7.10 -20.27
C GLY A 119 -6.62 6.68 -19.67
N PRO A 120 -7.61 7.58 -19.55
CA PRO A 120 -8.85 7.40 -18.77
C PRO A 120 -9.59 6.09 -19.02
N THR A 121 -9.51 5.56 -20.24
CA THR A 121 -10.21 4.34 -20.67
C THR A 121 -9.28 3.14 -20.90
N THR A 122 -7.96 3.33 -20.89
CA THR A 122 -6.99 2.31 -21.36
C THR A 122 -6.02 1.85 -20.29
N TRP A 123 -5.69 2.70 -19.31
CA TRP A 123 -4.63 2.39 -18.34
C TRP A 123 -4.93 1.11 -17.53
N GLN A 124 -6.20 0.90 -17.20
CA GLN A 124 -6.61 -0.20 -16.33
C GLN A 124 -6.53 -1.54 -17.06
N ASP A 125 -6.93 -1.58 -18.33
CA ASP A 125 -6.83 -2.78 -19.18
C ASP A 125 -5.37 -3.18 -19.40
N VAL A 126 -4.51 -2.20 -19.68
CA VAL A 126 -3.06 -2.42 -19.82
C VAL A 126 -2.48 -2.98 -18.52
N ARG A 127 -2.82 -2.39 -17.38
CA ARG A 127 -2.37 -2.88 -16.06
C ARG A 127 -2.81 -4.32 -15.81
N MET A 128 -4.08 -4.65 -16.07
CA MET A 128 -4.60 -6.00 -15.86
C MET A 128 -3.95 -7.02 -16.80
N SER A 129 -3.70 -6.64 -18.06
CA SER A 129 -2.96 -7.47 -19.01
C SER A 129 -1.53 -7.77 -18.52
N LEU A 130 -0.82 -6.77 -17.99
CA LEU A 130 0.51 -6.94 -17.42
C LEU A 130 0.48 -7.84 -16.17
N CYS A 131 -0.49 -7.64 -15.26
CA CYS A 131 -0.63 -8.49 -14.07
C CYS A 131 -0.87 -9.94 -14.46
N LYS A 132 -1.75 -10.19 -15.43
CA LYS A 132 -2.02 -11.53 -15.95
C LYS A 132 -0.76 -12.19 -16.51
N ALA A 133 -0.06 -11.50 -17.40
CA ALA A 133 1.13 -12.05 -18.06
C ALA A 133 2.32 -12.28 -17.11
N LEU A 134 2.47 -11.45 -16.06
CA LEU A 134 3.68 -11.45 -15.21
C LEU A 134 3.48 -12.09 -13.83
N VAL A 135 2.23 -12.26 -13.38
CA VAL A 135 1.91 -12.71 -12.02
C VAL A 135 1.03 -13.95 -12.04
N TYR A 136 -0.04 -13.99 -12.84
CA TYR A 136 -1.06 -15.05 -12.74
C TYR A 136 -0.83 -16.24 -13.69
N ASP A 137 -0.37 -16.00 -14.92
CA ASP A 137 -0.19 -17.05 -15.93
C ASP A 137 1.24 -17.65 -15.90
N LYS A 138 1.88 -17.67 -14.72
CA LYS A 138 3.24 -18.23 -14.53
C LYS A 138 3.26 -19.72 -14.26
#